data_AF-A0A2N6UEG3-F1
#
_entry.id   AF-A0A2N6UEG3-F1
#
_cell.length_a   1.000
_cell.length_b   1.000
_cell.length_c   1.000
_cell.angle_alpha   90.00
_cell.angle_beta   90.00
_cell.angle_gamma   90.00
#
_symmetry.space_group_name_H-M   'P 1'
#
loop_
_entity.id
_entity.type
_entity.pdbx_description
1 polymer ?
#
loop_
_entity_poly.entity_id
_entity_poly.type
_entity_poly.pdbx_seq_one_letter_code
_entity_poly.pdbx_strand_id
1 'polypeptide(L)'
;MTFSKLSKLVLALGATAALAACGNGGSTDESTDSNSTTEATAITGPISVISREEGSGTRDAFVEATGVMADDVDHTTAAATIMNGTDQVMTAVADDPNAIGYISLGSLNDTVTAVSVDGVEPTEENVASGDYAISRPFNIVYQGELEGVVADFHDFIFSEEGQAIVLEEGYVQAKADAEPYAGDGDQSGSITVVGSTSVSPVMEKLAEAYQDVNSGVQVNVTSNGSSAGVKAAADGTADLGMASRALADDETDVTAEAIATDGVAVIVNPENGITDLSLDTIAGIFTGETTDWEGTAQ
;
A
#
# COMPACT_ATOMS: atom_id res chain seq x y z
N MET A 1 2.36 -39.71 -1.68
CA MET A 1 1.25 -40.26 -0.86
C MET A 1 0.08 -39.30 -0.99
N THR A 2 -1.03 -39.79 -1.53
CA THR A 2 -2.28 -39.06 -1.81
C THR A 2 -3.09 -38.79 -0.56
N PHE A 3 -3.60 -37.57 -0.38
CA PHE A 3 -4.72 -37.29 0.54
C PHE A 3 -5.95 -36.83 -0.25
N SER A 4 -7.05 -37.55 -0.05
CA SER A 4 -8.29 -37.44 -0.82
C SER A 4 -9.26 -36.41 -0.24
N LYS A 5 -9.88 -35.64 -1.13
CA LYS A 5 -11.11 -34.87 -0.88
C LYS A 5 -12.26 -35.81 -0.48
N LEU A 6 -13.02 -35.45 0.57
CA LEU A 6 -14.27 -36.12 0.91
C LEU A 6 -15.46 -35.17 0.78
N SER A 7 -16.24 -35.41 -0.27
CA SER A 7 -17.57 -34.86 -0.54
C SER A 7 -18.61 -35.41 0.44
N LYS A 8 -19.60 -34.59 0.83
CA LYS A 8 -20.87 -35.08 1.37
C LYS A 8 -22.04 -34.40 0.66
N LEU A 9 -22.55 -35.13 -0.33
CA LEU A 9 -23.87 -35.00 -0.91
C LEU A 9 -24.81 -35.94 -0.13
N VAL A 10 -25.94 -35.45 0.38
CA VAL A 10 -27.07 -36.29 0.81
C VAL A 10 -28.33 -35.75 0.17
N LEU A 11 -29.07 -36.67 -0.45
CA LEU A 11 -30.22 -36.48 -1.32
C LEU A 11 -31.47 -37.07 -0.66
N ALA A 12 -32.63 -36.51 -1.03
CA ALA A 12 -33.98 -37.12 -1.10
C ALA A 12 -34.72 -37.40 0.23
N LEU A 13 -36.06 -37.42 0.31
CA LEU A 13 -37.24 -37.02 -0.48
C LEU A 13 -38.43 -37.61 0.33
N GLY A 14 -39.58 -36.95 0.47
CA GLY A 14 -40.77 -37.61 1.03
C GLY A 14 -41.97 -36.71 1.24
N ALA A 15 -43.05 -36.99 0.51
CA ALA A 15 -44.27 -36.18 0.38
C ALA A 15 -45.49 -36.76 1.14
N THR A 16 -46.60 -36.01 1.11
CA THR A 16 -48.03 -36.34 1.36
C THR A 16 -48.53 -36.22 2.82
N ALA A 17 -49.75 -35.75 3.15
CA ALA A 17 -50.94 -35.26 2.44
C ALA A 17 -51.81 -34.38 3.37
N ALA A 18 -52.78 -33.67 2.76
CA ALA A 18 -53.64 -32.62 3.31
C ALA A 18 -54.74 -33.07 4.30
N LEU A 19 -55.17 -32.12 5.15
CA LEU A 19 -56.54 -32.02 5.68
C LEU A 19 -56.99 -30.56 5.58
N ALA A 20 -58.11 -30.34 4.87
CA ALA A 20 -58.79 -29.06 4.76
C ALA A 20 -59.65 -28.79 6.01
N ALA A 21 -59.65 -27.54 6.49
CA ALA A 21 -60.69 -27.01 7.35
C ALA A 21 -60.92 -25.53 6.99
N CYS A 22 -62.18 -25.21 6.68
CA CYS A 22 -62.67 -23.90 6.26
C CYS A 22 -62.66 -22.89 7.43
N GLY A 23 -62.31 -21.64 7.13
CA GLY A 23 -62.46 -20.53 8.07
C GLY A 23 -62.34 -19.18 7.37
N ASN A 24 -63.48 -18.66 6.91
CA ASN A 24 -63.67 -17.37 6.26
C ASN A 24 -63.54 -16.20 7.25
N GLY A 25 -62.67 -15.24 6.97
CA GLY A 25 -62.62 -13.95 7.67
C GLY A 25 -61.56 -13.05 7.03
N GLY A 26 -62.00 -12.16 6.13
CA GLY A 26 -61.13 -11.24 5.42
C GLY A 26 -60.54 -10.18 6.34
N SER A 27 -59.27 -9.89 6.10
CA SER A 27 -58.61 -8.62 6.41
C SER A 27 -57.58 -8.39 5.31
N THR A 28 -57.67 -7.20 4.71
CA THR A 28 -56.77 -6.63 3.71
C THR A 28 -55.33 -6.60 4.22
N ASP A 29 -54.39 -7.16 3.44
CA ASP A 29 -52.95 -6.97 3.62
C ASP A 29 -52.44 -6.16 2.42
N GLU A 30 -52.09 -4.90 2.67
CA GLU A 30 -51.35 -4.06 1.74
C GLU A 30 -49.91 -4.57 1.70
N SER A 31 -49.54 -5.27 0.63
CA SER A 31 -48.16 -5.54 0.30
C SER A 31 -47.52 -4.25 -0.21
N THR A 32 -46.85 -3.51 0.67
CA THR A 32 -45.92 -2.44 0.31
C THR A 32 -44.57 -3.08 -0.02
N ASP A 33 -44.22 -3.09 -1.31
CA ASP A 33 -42.85 -3.32 -1.77
C ASP A 33 -41.94 -2.25 -1.16
N SER A 34 -41.11 -2.64 -0.19
CA SER A 34 -39.99 -1.82 0.26
C SER A 34 -38.75 -2.25 -0.53
N ASN A 35 -38.60 -1.68 -1.72
CA ASN A 35 -37.30 -1.61 -2.36
C ASN A 35 -36.47 -0.57 -1.59
N SER A 36 -35.83 -1.00 -0.51
CA SER A 36 -34.85 -0.21 0.23
C SER A 36 -33.55 -0.19 -0.56
N THR A 37 -33.48 0.71 -1.54
CA THR A 37 -32.19 1.23 -1.99
C THR A 37 -31.65 2.07 -0.84
N THR A 38 -30.69 1.55 -0.10
CA THR A 38 -29.95 2.30 0.91
C THR A 38 -29.20 3.42 0.17
N GLU A 39 -29.76 4.63 0.16
CA GLU A 39 -28.99 5.82 -0.18
C GLU A 39 -27.83 5.89 0.83
N ALA A 40 -26.60 5.85 0.33
CA ALA A 40 -25.43 6.12 1.15
C ALA A 40 -25.61 7.52 1.74
N THR A 41 -25.75 7.61 3.06
CA THR A 41 -25.75 8.91 3.73
C THR A 41 -24.39 9.54 3.45
N ALA A 42 -24.36 10.60 2.65
CA ALA A 42 -23.12 11.33 2.37
C ALA A 42 -22.50 11.80 3.69
N ILE A 43 -21.22 11.48 3.92
CA ILE A 43 -20.49 11.99 5.06
C ILE A 43 -20.44 13.52 5.00
N THR A 44 -20.56 14.16 6.16
CA THR A 44 -20.52 15.62 6.33
C THR A 44 -19.68 15.95 7.54
N GLY A 45 -18.96 17.06 7.52
CA GLY A 45 -18.16 17.53 8.63
C GLY A 45 -16.72 17.82 8.25
N PRO A 46 -15.96 18.44 9.18
CA PRO A 46 -14.62 18.92 8.90
C PRO A 46 -13.69 17.75 8.57
N ILE A 47 -12.87 17.92 7.54
CA ILE A 47 -11.90 16.92 7.10
C ILE A 47 -10.66 16.97 8.01
N SER A 48 -10.29 15.81 8.57
CA SER A 48 -9.03 15.64 9.29
C SER A 48 -7.94 15.17 8.32
N VAL A 49 -7.09 16.08 7.86
CA VAL A 49 -5.99 15.74 6.95
C VAL A 49 -4.84 15.10 7.74
N ILE A 50 -4.49 13.86 7.39
CA ILE A 50 -3.34 13.14 7.92
C ILE A 50 -2.24 13.10 6.88
N SER A 51 -1.11 13.73 7.18
CA SER A 51 0.06 13.80 6.28
C SER A 51 1.26 13.10 6.90
N ARG A 52 2.29 12.90 6.08
CA ARG A 52 3.55 12.26 6.44
C ARG A 52 4.63 13.27 6.80
N GLU A 53 5.64 12.81 7.52
CA GLU A 53 6.81 13.58 7.92
C GLU A 53 7.64 14.10 6.73
N GLU A 54 8.41 15.16 6.96
CA GLU A 54 9.42 15.63 6.01
C GLU A 54 10.48 14.54 5.77
N GLY A 55 10.90 14.34 4.51
CA GLY A 55 11.80 13.24 4.11
C GLY A 55 11.11 11.89 3.92
N SER A 56 9.77 11.86 4.01
CA SER A 56 8.97 10.71 3.59
C SER A 56 8.86 10.66 2.07
N GLY A 57 9.41 9.62 1.45
CA GLY A 57 9.18 9.36 0.02
C GLY A 57 7.70 9.17 -0.31
N THR A 58 6.87 8.81 0.68
CA THR A 58 5.42 8.72 0.50
C THR A 58 4.73 10.05 0.45
N ARG A 59 5.23 11.04 1.19
CA ARG A 59 4.80 12.41 1.00
C ARG A 59 5.22 12.90 -0.37
N ASP A 60 6.50 12.74 -0.71
CA ASP A 60 7.10 13.28 -1.94
C ASP A 60 6.33 12.78 -3.18
N ALA A 61 6.12 11.46 -3.30
CA ALA A 61 5.35 10.89 -4.40
C ALA A 61 3.88 11.34 -4.42
N PHE A 62 3.24 11.45 -3.25
CA PHE A 62 1.84 11.86 -3.16
C PHE A 62 1.66 13.30 -3.59
N VAL A 63 2.47 14.24 -3.07
CA VAL A 63 2.29 15.66 -3.36
C VAL A 63 2.63 15.99 -4.80
N GLU A 64 3.60 15.30 -5.39
CA GLU A 64 3.95 15.42 -6.82
C GLU A 64 2.80 14.94 -7.71
N ALA A 65 2.31 13.71 -7.49
CA ALA A 65 1.28 13.11 -8.34
C ALA A 65 -0.09 13.77 -8.21
N THR A 66 -0.40 14.38 -7.05
CA THR A 66 -1.68 15.05 -6.81
C THR A 66 -1.67 16.55 -7.14
N GLY A 67 -0.50 17.14 -7.42
CA GLY A 67 -0.39 18.58 -7.64
C GLY A 67 -0.47 19.44 -6.36
N VAL A 68 -0.40 18.82 -5.18
CA VAL A 68 -0.18 19.54 -3.91
C VAL A 68 1.22 20.18 -3.89
N MET A 69 2.18 19.57 -4.59
CA MET A 69 3.45 20.21 -4.94
C MET A 69 3.23 21.15 -6.13
N ALA A 70 3.47 22.44 -5.93
CA ALA A 70 3.42 23.45 -6.98
C ALA A 70 4.62 24.40 -6.86
N ASP A 71 5.23 24.75 -8.00
CA ASP A 71 6.42 25.61 -8.06
C ASP A 71 7.58 25.14 -7.13
N ASP A 72 7.79 23.82 -7.05
CA ASP A 72 8.76 23.14 -6.17
C ASP A 72 8.53 23.39 -4.66
N VAL A 73 7.29 23.76 -4.29
CA VAL A 73 6.85 23.95 -2.91
C VAL A 73 5.71 23.00 -2.58
N ASP A 74 5.87 22.26 -1.49
CA ASP A 74 4.81 21.44 -0.92
C ASP A 74 3.78 22.34 -0.21
N HIS A 75 2.57 22.42 -0.77
CA HIS A 75 1.46 23.21 -0.24
C HIS A 75 0.55 22.44 0.73
N THR A 76 1.01 21.32 1.28
CA THR A 76 0.26 20.59 2.32
C THR A 76 -0.17 21.55 3.43
N THR A 77 -1.46 21.53 3.76
CA THR A 77 -2.07 22.44 4.73
C THR A 77 -1.38 22.37 6.09
N ALA A 78 -1.15 23.54 6.70
CA ALA A 78 -0.61 23.63 8.06
C ALA A 78 -1.56 23.03 9.14
N ALA A 79 -2.81 22.75 8.78
CA ALA A 79 -3.76 22.04 9.64
C ALA A 79 -3.56 20.52 9.64
N ALA A 80 -2.75 19.97 8.73
CA ALA A 80 -2.53 18.53 8.63
C ALA A 80 -1.84 18.00 9.88
N THR A 81 -2.32 16.86 10.38
CA THR A 81 -1.64 16.12 11.44
C THR A 81 -0.53 15.30 10.82
N ILE A 82 0.70 15.51 11.30
CA ILE A 82 1.89 14.83 10.77
C ILE A 82 2.14 13.53 11.53
N MET A 83 2.21 12.42 10.80
CA MET A 83 2.50 11.08 11.32
C MET A 83 3.84 10.60 10.79
N ASN A 84 4.60 9.86 11.62
CA ASN A 84 5.95 9.39 11.27
C ASN A 84 5.91 7.92 10.84
N GLY A 85 5.54 7.68 9.59
CA GLY A 85 5.49 6.33 9.01
C GLY A 85 4.08 5.81 8.74
N THR A 86 4.04 4.70 7.99
CA THR A 86 2.82 4.10 7.45
C THR A 86 1.83 3.68 8.55
N ASP A 87 2.30 2.96 9.57
CA ASP A 87 1.43 2.43 10.65
C ASP A 87 0.74 3.54 11.45
N GLN A 88 1.43 4.66 11.67
CA GLN A 88 0.86 5.81 12.38
C GLN A 88 -0.23 6.49 11.55
N VAL A 89 -0.05 6.60 10.23
CA VAL A 89 -1.11 7.12 9.34
C VAL A 89 -2.31 6.18 9.34
N MET A 90 -2.11 4.87 9.18
CA MET A 90 -3.21 3.89 9.20
C MET A 90 -4.00 3.95 10.51
N THR A 91 -3.29 3.98 11.65
CA THR A 91 -3.92 4.09 12.98
C THR A 91 -4.73 5.38 13.10
N ALA A 92 -4.16 6.52 12.70
CA ALA A 92 -4.82 7.81 12.78
C ALA A 92 -6.10 7.87 11.93
N VAL A 93 -6.06 7.30 10.73
CA VAL A 93 -7.23 7.23 9.83
C VAL A 93 -8.28 6.26 10.36
N ALA A 94 -7.86 5.11 10.90
CA ALA A 94 -8.77 4.13 11.50
C ALA A 94 -9.50 4.66 12.75
N ASP A 95 -8.89 5.58 13.49
CA ASP A 95 -9.45 6.15 14.73
C ASP A 95 -10.37 7.37 14.53
N ASP A 96 -10.37 8.00 13.35
CA ASP A 96 -11.17 9.20 13.05
C ASP A 96 -12.04 9.01 11.79
N PRO A 97 -13.38 8.91 11.91
CA PRO A 97 -14.29 8.80 10.78
C PRO A 97 -14.16 9.91 9.72
N ASN A 98 -13.66 11.09 10.09
CA ASN A 98 -13.48 12.21 9.16
C ASN A 98 -12.05 12.31 8.60
N ALA A 99 -11.17 11.37 8.91
CA ALA A 99 -9.79 11.42 8.47
C ALA A 99 -9.60 10.89 7.04
N ILE A 100 -8.66 11.54 6.36
CA ILE A 100 -8.08 11.13 5.09
C ILE A 100 -6.57 11.17 5.20
N GLY A 101 -5.92 10.14 4.69
CA GLY A 101 -4.46 10.04 4.64
C GLY A 101 -4.01 9.30 3.40
N TYR A 102 -2.72 9.02 3.32
CA TYR A 102 -2.13 8.27 2.22
C TYR A 102 -1.02 7.35 2.71
N ILE A 103 -0.97 6.14 2.15
CA ILE A 103 -0.05 5.07 2.53
C ILE A 103 0.50 4.34 1.29
N SER A 104 1.51 3.49 1.48
CA SER A 104 1.88 2.50 0.48
C SER A 104 0.72 1.54 0.25
N LEU A 105 0.40 1.25 -1.01
CA LEU A 105 -0.67 0.32 -1.38
C LEU A 105 -0.38 -1.08 -0.84
N GLY A 106 0.86 -1.55 -0.94
CA GLY A 106 1.25 -2.86 -0.38
C GLY A 106 1.13 -2.97 1.15
N SER A 107 0.89 -1.87 1.87
CA SER A 107 0.60 -1.88 3.32
C SER A 107 -0.89 -1.86 3.67
N LEU A 108 -1.77 -1.76 2.68
CA LEU A 108 -3.21 -1.68 2.87
C LEU A 108 -3.74 -2.93 3.59
N ASN A 109 -4.66 -2.73 4.53
CA ASN A 109 -5.35 -3.80 5.24
C ASN A 109 -6.76 -3.34 5.67
N ASP A 110 -7.52 -4.26 6.26
CA ASP A 110 -8.95 -4.07 6.59
C ASP A 110 -9.26 -3.00 7.65
N THR A 111 -8.25 -2.34 8.25
CA THR A 111 -8.48 -1.27 9.25
C THR A 111 -8.86 0.07 8.63
N VAL A 112 -8.59 0.25 7.34
CA VAL A 112 -8.86 1.47 6.57
C VAL A 112 -9.44 1.11 5.20
N THR A 113 -10.02 2.06 4.50
CA THR A 113 -10.55 1.88 3.14
C THR A 113 -9.77 2.73 2.16
N ALA A 114 -9.21 2.10 1.12
CA ALA A 114 -8.61 2.83 0.02
C ALA A 114 -9.70 3.35 -0.93
N VAL A 115 -9.59 4.60 -1.36
CA VAL A 115 -10.50 5.19 -2.34
C VAL A 115 -9.93 5.02 -3.76
N SER A 116 -10.82 4.89 -4.73
CA SER A 116 -10.47 5.05 -6.14
C SER A 116 -10.05 6.50 -6.40
N VAL A 117 -9.19 6.68 -7.40
CA VAL A 117 -8.73 7.99 -7.84
C VAL A 117 -9.12 8.18 -9.30
N ASP A 118 -9.93 9.19 -9.58
CA ASP A 118 -10.54 9.43 -10.90
C ASP A 118 -11.23 8.18 -11.48
N GLY A 119 -11.91 7.41 -10.62
CA GLY A 119 -12.60 6.17 -10.98
C GLY A 119 -11.68 4.95 -11.18
N VAL A 120 -10.37 5.08 -10.91
CA VAL A 120 -9.41 3.98 -10.99
C VAL A 120 -9.11 3.42 -9.61
N GLU A 121 -9.40 2.12 -9.42
CA GLU A 121 -9.11 1.43 -8.16
C GLU A 121 -7.58 1.32 -7.92
N PRO A 122 -7.10 1.50 -6.68
CA PRO A 122 -5.69 1.35 -6.35
C PRO A 122 -5.33 -0.13 -6.27
N THR A 123 -5.02 -0.74 -7.42
CA THR A 123 -4.63 -2.16 -7.53
C THR A 123 -3.27 -2.30 -8.20
N GLU A 124 -2.58 -3.40 -7.94
CA GLU A 124 -1.33 -3.74 -8.62
C GLU A 124 -1.46 -3.75 -10.14
N GLU A 125 -2.58 -4.25 -10.67
CA GLU A 125 -2.86 -4.27 -12.10
C GLU A 125 -2.95 -2.86 -12.68
N ASN A 126 -3.64 -1.95 -11.98
CA ASN A 126 -3.77 -0.55 -12.42
C ASN A 126 -2.46 0.23 -12.24
N VAL A 127 -1.64 -0.11 -11.24
CA VAL A 127 -0.29 0.45 -11.09
C VAL A 127 0.62 -0.05 -12.22
N ALA A 128 0.60 -1.34 -12.53
CA ALA A 128 1.45 -1.95 -13.56
C ALA A 128 1.12 -1.46 -14.98
N SER A 129 -0.16 -1.22 -15.26
CA SER A 129 -0.62 -0.66 -16.54
C SER A 129 -0.37 0.84 -16.66
N GLY A 130 -0.15 1.54 -15.54
CA GLY A 130 -0.04 3.00 -15.48
C GLY A 130 -1.39 3.72 -15.45
N ASP A 131 -2.49 3.00 -15.31
CA ASP A 131 -3.84 3.58 -15.21
C ASP A 131 -4.05 4.26 -13.85
N TYR A 132 -3.44 3.75 -12.76
CA TYR A 132 -3.48 4.39 -11.44
C TYR A 132 -2.38 5.47 -11.33
N ALA A 133 -2.81 6.73 -11.18
CA ALA A 133 -1.93 7.90 -11.32
C ALA A 133 -0.89 8.07 -10.20
N ILE A 134 -1.16 7.57 -9.00
CA ILE A 134 -0.32 7.82 -7.82
C ILE A 134 0.58 6.60 -7.58
N SER A 135 1.75 6.58 -8.21
CA SER A 135 2.73 5.48 -8.08
C SER A 135 4.15 6.01 -7.96
N ARG A 136 5.06 5.13 -7.51
CA ARG A 136 6.46 5.50 -7.25
C ARG A 136 7.40 4.28 -7.24
N PRO A 137 8.71 4.48 -7.48
CA PRO A 137 9.68 3.42 -7.30
C PRO A 137 9.96 3.15 -5.82
N PHE A 138 10.13 1.87 -5.50
CA PHE A 138 10.83 1.43 -4.30
C PHE A 138 12.27 1.13 -4.68
N ASN A 139 13.19 1.97 -4.20
CA ASN A 139 14.61 1.88 -4.51
C ASN A 139 15.39 1.28 -3.34
N ILE A 140 16.34 0.42 -3.67
CA ILE A 140 17.56 0.27 -2.86
C ILE A 140 18.57 1.31 -3.31
N VAL A 141 19.36 1.81 -2.37
CA VAL A 141 20.31 2.90 -2.58
C VAL A 141 21.66 2.49 -2.03
N TYR A 142 22.75 2.72 -2.76
CA TYR A 142 24.09 2.34 -2.32
C TYR A 142 25.15 3.26 -2.91
N GLN A 143 26.34 3.25 -2.30
CA GLN A 143 27.48 4.02 -2.76
C GLN A 143 28.55 3.08 -3.34
N GLY A 144 29.10 3.44 -4.50
CA GLY A 144 30.17 2.66 -5.14
C GLY A 144 29.69 1.35 -5.76
N GLU A 145 30.59 0.38 -5.85
CA GLU A 145 30.29 -0.97 -6.35
C GLU A 145 29.89 -1.88 -5.18
N LEU A 146 28.85 -2.69 -5.37
CA LEU A 146 28.46 -3.70 -4.40
C LEU A 146 29.44 -4.87 -4.46
N GLU A 147 29.86 -5.36 -3.29
CA GLU A 147 30.79 -6.48 -3.18
C GLU A 147 30.32 -7.51 -2.14
N GLY A 148 30.82 -8.75 -2.27
CA GLY A 148 30.62 -9.82 -1.30
C GLY A 148 29.14 -10.12 -1.03
N VAL A 149 28.81 -10.30 0.25
CA VAL A 149 27.46 -10.67 0.69
C VAL A 149 26.39 -9.62 0.34
N VAL A 150 26.77 -8.35 0.18
CA VAL A 150 25.83 -7.28 -0.20
C VAL A 150 25.49 -7.37 -1.69
N ALA A 151 26.50 -7.63 -2.54
CA ALA A 151 26.27 -7.88 -3.97
C ALA A 151 25.41 -9.12 -4.20
N ASP A 152 25.65 -10.19 -3.44
CA ASP A 152 24.89 -11.42 -3.56
C ASP A 152 23.43 -11.27 -3.06
N PHE A 153 23.19 -10.46 -2.02
CA PHE A 153 21.82 -10.10 -1.63
C PHE A 153 21.13 -9.22 -2.68
N HIS A 154 21.85 -8.30 -3.33
CA HIS A 154 21.32 -7.55 -4.47
C HIS A 154 20.93 -8.51 -5.61
N ASP A 155 21.80 -9.46 -5.99
CA ASP A 155 21.49 -10.47 -7.00
C ASP A 155 20.25 -11.29 -6.63
N PHE A 156 20.07 -11.63 -5.34
CA PHE A 156 18.85 -12.27 -4.85
C PHE A 156 17.61 -11.40 -5.03
N ILE A 157 17.66 -10.11 -4.68
CA ILE A 157 16.53 -9.19 -4.83
C ILE A 157 16.06 -9.11 -6.30
N PHE A 158 17.00 -9.14 -7.25
CA PHE A 158 16.72 -9.07 -8.69
C PHE A 158 16.57 -10.44 -9.38
N SER A 159 16.55 -11.53 -8.61
CA SER A 159 16.33 -12.90 -9.10
C SER A 159 14.86 -13.23 -9.30
N GLU A 160 14.56 -14.36 -9.96
CA GLU A 160 13.21 -14.92 -10.09
C GLU A 160 12.53 -15.06 -8.71
N GLU A 161 13.27 -15.57 -7.72
CA GLU A 161 12.78 -15.76 -6.35
C GLU A 161 12.50 -14.44 -5.64
N GLY A 162 13.43 -13.47 -5.74
CA GLY A 162 13.26 -12.14 -5.15
C GLY A 162 12.09 -11.38 -5.76
N GLN A 163 11.97 -11.40 -7.09
CA GLN A 163 10.87 -10.74 -7.79
C GLN A 163 9.54 -11.45 -7.55
N ALA A 164 9.52 -12.77 -7.35
CA ALA A 164 8.29 -13.47 -6.95
C ALA A 164 7.77 -12.99 -5.58
N ILE A 165 8.66 -12.71 -4.62
CA ILE A 165 8.28 -12.12 -3.32
C ILE A 165 7.70 -10.73 -3.50
N VAL A 166 8.30 -9.89 -4.36
CA VAL A 166 7.78 -8.55 -4.67
C VAL A 166 6.32 -8.61 -5.16
N LEU A 167 6.01 -9.58 -6.03
CA LEU A 167 4.64 -9.78 -6.51
C LEU A 167 3.71 -10.33 -5.42
N GLU A 168 4.16 -11.27 -4.59
CA GLU A 168 3.35 -11.84 -3.50
C GLU A 168 2.97 -10.80 -2.44
N GLU A 169 3.87 -9.85 -2.17
CA GLU A 169 3.63 -8.75 -1.22
C GLU A 169 2.83 -7.58 -1.84
N GLY A 170 2.35 -7.74 -3.06
CA GLY A 170 1.41 -6.84 -3.70
C GLY A 170 2.02 -5.61 -4.36
N TYR A 171 3.23 -5.77 -4.92
CA TYR A 171 3.94 -4.74 -5.65
C TYR A 171 4.17 -5.12 -7.10
N VAL A 172 4.42 -4.13 -7.95
CA VAL A 172 4.80 -4.37 -9.35
C VAL A 172 6.29 -4.71 -9.41
N GLN A 173 6.62 -5.85 -10.01
CA GLN A 173 7.99 -6.32 -10.19
C GLN A 173 8.83 -5.34 -11.00
N ALA A 174 10.08 -5.14 -10.60
CA ALA A 174 11.06 -4.40 -11.40
C ALA A 174 11.54 -5.21 -12.62
N LYS A 175 11.52 -6.54 -12.54
CA LYS A 175 12.00 -7.43 -13.60
C LYS A 175 11.14 -8.70 -13.72
N ALA A 176 10.21 -8.70 -14.68
CA ALA A 176 9.30 -9.84 -14.92
C ALA A 176 10.01 -11.10 -15.45
N ASP A 177 11.08 -10.93 -16.24
CA ASP A 177 11.89 -12.03 -16.80
C ASP A 177 13.22 -12.19 -16.03
N ALA A 178 13.14 -12.24 -14.70
CA ALA A 178 14.32 -12.45 -13.86
C ALA A 178 14.84 -13.89 -13.97
N GLU A 179 16.17 -14.04 -13.91
CA GLU A 179 16.80 -15.37 -13.89
C GLU A 179 16.79 -15.91 -12.46
N PRO A 180 16.77 -17.24 -12.26
CA PRO A 180 16.88 -17.83 -10.94
C PRO A 180 18.13 -17.37 -10.21
N TYR A 181 18.02 -17.21 -8.89
CA TYR A 181 19.13 -16.85 -8.04
C TYR A 181 20.24 -17.91 -8.14
N ALA A 182 21.46 -17.46 -8.46
CA ALA A 182 22.59 -18.33 -8.76
C ALA A 182 23.48 -18.65 -7.54
N GLY A 183 23.13 -18.16 -6.35
CA GLY A 183 23.93 -18.35 -5.14
C GLY A 183 24.03 -19.80 -4.70
N ASP A 184 25.12 -20.15 -4.03
CA ASP A 184 25.42 -21.49 -3.55
C ASP A 184 24.94 -21.79 -2.13
N GLY A 185 24.36 -20.78 -1.45
CA GLY A 185 23.86 -20.90 -0.08
C GLY A 185 24.95 -20.82 1.00
N ASP A 186 26.20 -20.54 0.62
CA ASP A 186 27.36 -20.55 1.51
C ASP A 186 27.80 -19.13 1.94
N GLN A 187 26.99 -18.10 1.66
CA GLN A 187 27.30 -16.73 2.08
C GLN A 187 27.25 -16.59 3.61
N SER A 188 28.07 -15.67 4.14
CA SER A 188 28.07 -15.31 5.55
C SER A 188 28.45 -13.86 5.78
N GLY A 189 27.95 -13.28 6.88
CA GLY A 189 28.23 -11.90 7.23
C GLY A 189 27.02 -11.17 7.80
N SER A 190 27.08 -9.85 7.78
CA SER A 190 25.99 -8.98 8.22
C SER A 190 25.75 -7.92 7.15
N ILE A 191 24.49 -7.67 6.82
CA ILE A 191 24.04 -6.59 5.95
C ILE A 191 23.22 -5.62 6.78
N THR A 192 23.49 -4.33 6.66
CA THR A 192 22.77 -3.24 7.32
C THR A 192 21.95 -2.50 6.29
N VAL A 193 20.63 -2.55 6.43
CA VAL A 193 19.68 -1.89 5.53
C VAL A 193 18.92 -0.81 6.30
N VAL A 194 18.88 0.42 5.81
CA VAL A 194 18.26 1.56 6.52
C VAL A 194 17.37 2.35 5.58
N GLY A 195 16.17 2.75 6.00
CA GLY A 195 15.44 3.81 5.30
C GLY A 195 13.93 3.72 5.36
N SER A 196 13.29 3.80 4.19
CA SER A 196 11.85 3.97 4.03
C SER A 196 11.01 2.95 4.80
N THR A 197 10.04 3.49 5.56
CA THR A 197 8.98 2.72 6.22
C THR A 197 8.03 2.03 5.27
N SER A 198 7.92 2.52 4.03
CA SER A 198 7.08 1.91 3.00
C SER A 198 7.79 0.74 2.29
N VAL A 199 9.13 0.76 2.20
CA VAL A 199 9.93 -0.34 1.60
C VAL A 199 10.21 -1.46 2.62
N SER A 200 10.14 -1.15 3.91
CA SER A 200 10.51 -2.10 4.98
C SER A 200 9.77 -3.44 4.91
N PRO A 201 8.44 -3.51 4.69
CA PRO A 201 7.73 -4.79 4.65
C PRO A 201 8.28 -5.76 3.59
N VAL A 202 8.41 -5.31 2.34
CA VAL A 202 8.97 -6.16 1.27
C VAL A 202 10.45 -6.48 1.48
N MET A 203 11.22 -5.53 2.03
CA MET A 203 12.64 -5.77 2.33
C MET A 203 12.82 -6.82 3.43
N GLU A 204 11.95 -6.85 4.44
CA GLU A 204 11.97 -7.86 5.49
C GLU A 204 11.67 -9.26 4.92
N LYS A 205 10.76 -9.37 3.95
CA LYS A 205 10.45 -10.62 3.26
C LYS A 205 11.57 -11.10 2.35
N LEU A 206 12.16 -10.20 1.59
CA LEU A 206 13.36 -10.47 0.80
C LEU A 206 14.52 -10.93 1.70
N ALA A 207 14.72 -10.26 2.83
CA ALA A 207 15.73 -10.62 3.81
C ALA A 207 15.46 -12.00 4.45
N GLU A 208 14.22 -12.30 4.83
CA GLU A 208 13.81 -13.60 5.38
C GLU A 208 14.14 -14.74 4.39
N ALA A 209 13.67 -14.61 3.15
CA ALA A 209 13.91 -15.62 2.12
C ALA A 209 15.40 -15.78 1.75
N TYR A 210 16.14 -14.67 1.70
CA TYR A 210 17.59 -14.73 1.46
C TYR A 210 18.33 -15.45 2.58
N GLN A 211 17.97 -15.21 3.84
CA GLN A 211 18.57 -15.85 5.01
C GLN A 211 18.21 -17.35 5.12
N ASP A 212 17.03 -17.75 4.62
CA ASP A 212 16.66 -19.17 4.52
C ASP A 212 17.58 -19.93 3.55
N VAL A 213 18.05 -19.27 2.49
CA VAL A 213 19.04 -19.84 1.55
C VAL A 213 20.46 -19.72 2.10
N ASN A 214 20.79 -18.57 2.70
CA ASN A 214 22.12 -18.23 3.21
C ASN A 214 22.13 -18.08 4.73
N SER A 215 22.02 -19.21 5.45
CA SER A 215 21.88 -19.23 6.92
C SER A 215 23.05 -18.62 7.72
N GLY A 216 24.18 -18.35 7.07
CA GLY A 216 25.34 -17.65 7.65
C GLY A 216 25.22 -16.13 7.62
N VAL A 217 24.18 -15.58 6.98
CA VAL A 217 23.97 -14.13 6.82
C VAL A 217 22.93 -13.64 7.83
N GLN A 218 23.16 -12.44 8.37
CA GLN A 218 22.17 -11.65 9.07
C GLN A 218 21.87 -10.37 8.30
N VAL A 219 20.62 -10.15 7.93
CA VAL A 219 20.17 -8.86 7.38
C VAL A 219 19.48 -8.07 8.49
N ASN A 220 19.91 -6.83 8.73
CA ASN A 220 19.36 -5.95 9.76
C ASN A 220 18.66 -4.77 9.08
N VAL A 221 17.33 -4.78 9.10
CA VAL A 221 16.51 -3.71 8.51
C VAL A 221 16.15 -2.68 9.58
N THR A 222 16.42 -1.40 9.32
CA THR A 222 16.04 -0.28 10.17
C THR A 222 15.12 0.66 9.40
N SER A 223 13.94 0.91 9.96
CA SER A 223 12.90 1.72 9.36
C SER A 223 12.86 3.13 9.98
N ASN A 224 13.23 4.16 9.22
CA ASN A 224 13.34 5.54 9.73
C ASN A 224 13.12 6.66 8.69
N GLY A 225 12.79 6.35 7.43
CA GLY A 225 12.46 7.33 6.39
C GLY A 225 13.38 7.28 5.16
N SER A 226 12.89 7.76 4.01
CA SER A 226 13.63 7.66 2.73
C SER A 226 14.90 8.50 2.74
N SER A 227 14.81 9.79 3.12
CA SER A 227 15.99 10.66 3.18
C SER A 227 17.04 10.18 4.20
N ALA A 228 16.61 9.54 5.29
CA ALA A 228 17.53 8.92 6.26
C ALA A 228 18.26 7.71 5.65
N GLY A 229 17.57 6.89 4.87
CA GLY A 229 18.16 5.76 4.16
C GLY A 229 19.16 6.17 3.08
N VAL A 230 18.80 7.15 2.24
CA VAL A 230 19.71 7.69 1.23
C VAL A 230 20.97 8.27 1.89
N LYS A 231 20.79 9.06 2.94
CA LYS A 231 21.92 9.61 3.71
C LYS A 231 22.78 8.52 4.34
N ALA A 232 22.18 7.48 4.91
CA ALA A 232 22.92 6.40 5.54
C ALA A 232 23.81 5.64 4.54
N ALA A 233 23.30 5.42 3.32
CA ALA A 233 24.06 4.84 2.22
C ALA A 233 25.19 5.78 1.74
N ALA A 234 24.88 7.07 1.53
CA ALA A 234 25.87 8.07 1.10
C ALA A 234 27.02 8.26 2.09
N ASP A 235 26.71 8.21 3.40
CA ASP A 235 27.69 8.33 4.48
C ASP A 235 28.43 7.00 4.76
N GLY A 236 28.07 5.89 4.08
CA GLY A 236 28.65 4.56 4.29
C GLY A 236 28.33 3.94 5.66
N THR A 237 27.25 4.37 6.30
CA THR A 237 26.79 3.87 7.61
C THR A 237 25.76 2.75 7.50
N ALA A 238 25.18 2.56 6.31
CA ALA A 238 24.39 1.41 5.90
C ALA A 238 25.02 0.80 4.64
N ASP A 239 24.91 -0.51 4.49
CA ASP A 239 25.31 -1.22 3.27
C ASP A 239 24.33 -0.91 2.14
N LEU A 240 23.03 -0.87 2.47
CA LEU A 240 21.95 -0.46 1.57
C LEU A 240 21.03 0.56 2.26
N GLY A 241 20.70 1.62 1.54
CA GLY A 241 19.61 2.54 1.83
C GLY A 241 18.29 2.05 1.19
N MET A 242 17.16 2.43 1.75
CA MET A 242 15.83 2.23 1.16
C MET A 242 15.14 3.57 0.93
N ALA A 243 14.66 3.83 -0.28
CA ALA A 243 13.92 5.04 -0.62
C ALA A 243 12.65 4.71 -1.39
N SER A 244 11.51 5.23 -0.95
CA SER A 244 10.22 5.08 -1.64
C SER A 244 9.92 6.33 -2.47
N ARG A 245 10.91 6.77 -3.25
CA ARG A 245 10.86 7.91 -4.18
C ARG A 245 12.09 7.87 -5.08
N ALA A 246 12.07 8.66 -6.15
CA ALA A 246 13.29 8.98 -6.88
C ALA A 246 14.31 9.69 -5.97
N LEU A 247 15.59 9.63 -6.35
CA LEU A 247 16.62 10.44 -5.71
C LEU A 247 16.35 11.92 -5.99
N ALA A 248 16.60 12.76 -4.98
CA ALA A 248 16.59 14.20 -5.15
C ALA A 248 17.78 14.67 -5.99
N ASP A 249 17.68 15.83 -6.60
CA ASP A 249 18.71 16.39 -7.49
C ASP A 249 20.07 16.59 -6.81
N ASP A 250 20.11 16.71 -5.48
CA ASP A 250 21.32 16.85 -4.67
C ASP A 250 21.87 15.51 -4.13
N GLU A 251 21.15 14.40 -4.30
CA GLU A 251 21.56 13.04 -3.90
C GLU A 251 22.37 12.34 -5.01
N THR A 252 23.45 12.97 -5.47
CA THR A 252 24.21 12.51 -6.66
C THR A 252 25.37 11.55 -6.40
N ASP A 253 25.75 11.36 -5.13
CA ASP A 253 26.89 10.51 -4.71
C ASP A 253 26.51 9.03 -4.48
N VAL A 254 25.28 8.65 -4.82
CA VAL A 254 24.73 7.30 -4.64
C VAL A 254 24.08 6.81 -5.93
N THR A 255 23.95 5.48 -6.04
CA THR A 255 23.15 4.81 -7.05
C THR A 255 21.83 4.37 -6.42
N ALA A 256 20.73 4.54 -7.14
CA ALA A 256 19.43 4.00 -6.78
C ALA A 256 18.94 3.03 -7.85
N GLU A 257 18.45 1.87 -7.43
CA GLU A 257 17.86 0.87 -8.30
C GLU A 257 16.49 0.47 -7.77
N ALA A 258 15.49 0.53 -8.65
CA ALA A 258 14.13 0.17 -8.32
C ALA A 258 13.99 -1.35 -8.20
N ILE A 259 13.58 -1.82 -7.02
CA ILE A 259 13.30 -3.23 -6.74
C ILE A 259 11.82 -3.57 -6.98
N ALA A 260 10.97 -2.54 -6.96
CA ALA A 260 9.54 -2.63 -7.21
C ALA A 260 8.95 -1.26 -7.62
N THR A 261 7.73 -1.25 -8.14
CA THR A 261 6.86 -0.06 -8.19
C THR A 261 5.67 -0.26 -7.26
N ASP A 262 5.38 0.76 -6.46
CA ASP A 262 4.33 0.79 -5.45
C ASP A 262 3.28 1.85 -5.81
N GLY A 263 2.01 1.51 -5.61
CA GLY A 263 0.93 2.50 -5.62
C GLY A 263 0.89 3.26 -4.30
N VAL A 264 0.42 4.50 -4.31
CA VAL A 264 0.09 5.23 -3.08
C VAL A 264 -1.42 5.27 -2.94
N ALA A 265 -1.94 4.52 -1.98
CA ALA A 265 -3.36 4.49 -1.69
C ALA A 265 -3.76 5.72 -0.88
N VAL A 266 -4.76 6.46 -1.37
CA VAL A 266 -5.48 7.43 -0.56
C VAL A 266 -6.47 6.64 0.29
N ILE A 267 -6.43 6.84 1.60
CA ILE A 267 -7.20 6.06 2.56
C ILE A 267 -8.12 6.96 3.39
N VAL A 268 -9.29 6.43 3.69
CA VAL A 268 -10.27 7.00 4.61
C VAL A 268 -10.64 5.97 5.67
N ASN A 269 -11.28 6.44 6.73
CA ASN A 269 -11.90 5.54 7.71
C ASN A 269 -12.98 4.68 7.03
N PRO A 270 -13.15 3.39 7.40
CA PRO A 270 -14.22 2.57 6.83
C PRO A 270 -15.64 3.12 7.05
N GLU A 271 -15.86 3.92 8.11
CA GLU A 271 -17.14 4.58 8.38
C GLU A 271 -17.38 5.84 7.53
N ASN A 272 -16.36 6.35 6.83
CA ASN A 272 -16.45 7.54 5.99
C ASN A 272 -17.39 7.33 4.79
N GLY A 273 -17.29 6.16 4.15
CA GLY A 273 -18.18 5.74 3.06
C GLY A 273 -17.86 6.32 1.68
N ILE A 274 -16.88 7.23 1.55
CA ILE A 274 -16.37 7.66 0.24
C ILE A 274 -15.56 6.54 -0.41
N THR A 275 -15.81 6.31 -1.70
CA THR A 275 -15.18 5.24 -2.47
C THR A 275 -14.37 5.73 -3.66
N ASP A 276 -14.52 6.98 -4.08
CA ASP A 276 -13.84 7.59 -5.22
C ASP A 276 -13.65 9.08 -4.98
N LEU A 277 -12.49 9.61 -5.39
CA LEU A 277 -12.15 11.03 -5.36
C LEU A 277 -11.39 11.41 -6.64
N SER A 278 -11.60 12.61 -7.17
CA SER A 278 -10.74 13.11 -8.24
C SER A 278 -9.41 13.61 -7.69
N LEU A 279 -8.36 13.64 -8.53
CA LEU A 279 -7.09 14.26 -8.15
C LEU A 279 -7.26 15.73 -7.73
N ASP A 280 -8.13 16.49 -8.40
CA ASP A 280 -8.43 17.87 -8.05
C ASP A 280 -9.04 17.98 -6.63
N THR A 281 -9.95 17.09 -6.26
CA THR A 281 -10.53 17.06 -4.91
C THR A 281 -9.50 16.68 -3.88
N ILE A 282 -8.64 15.67 -4.17
CA ILE A 282 -7.54 15.29 -3.29
C ILE A 282 -6.59 16.47 -3.07
N ALA A 283 -6.18 17.15 -4.14
CA ALA A 283 -5.33 18.34 -4.06
C ALA A 283 -5.97 19.43 -3.20
N GLY A 284 -7.25 19.74 -3.45
CA GLY A 284 -8.01 20.73 -2.68
C GLY A 284 -8.11 20.38 -1.19
N ILE A 285 -8.28 19.10 -0.85
CA ILE A 285 -8.30 18.65 0.55
C ILE A 285 -6.93 18.84 1.21
N PHE A 286 -5.86 18.35 0.58
CA PHE A 286 -4.54 18.35 1.18
C PHE A 286 -3.89 19.74 1.20
N THR A 287 -4.32 20.67 0.35
CA THR A 287 -3.95 22.10 0.41
C THR A 287 -4.83 22.92 1.36
N GLY A 288 -5.97 22.36 1.81
CA GLY A 288 -6.92 23.02 2.71
C GLY A 288 -7.89 23.97 2.01
N GLU A 289 -8.01 23.91 0.69
CA GLU A 289 -9.07 24.59 -0.07
C GLU A 289 -10.43 23.93 0.16
N THR A 290 -10.45 22.60 0.29
CA THR A 290 -11.62 21.79 0.66
C THR A 290 -11.43 21.32 2.10
N THR A 291 -12.32 21.73 3.00
CA THR A 291 -12.16 21.49 4.45
C THR A 291 -13.35 20.78 5.09
N ASP A 292 -14.38 20.46 4.30
CA ASP A 292 -15.56 19.71 4.75
C ASP A 292 -15.87 18.62 3.73
N TRP A 293 -16.34 17.46 4.21
CA TRP A 293 -16.73 16.34 3.37
C TRP A 293 -18.00 16.63 2.54
N GLU A 294 -18.82 17.61 2.93
CA GLU A 294 -20.00 18.01 2.17
C GLU A 294 -19.64 18.42 0.73
N GLY A 295 -20.17 17.69 -0.25
CA GLY A 295 -19.96 17.97 -1.68
C GLY A 295 -18.66 17.42 -2.28
N THR A 296 -17.94 16.57 -1.55
CA THR A 296 -16.73 15.88 -2.05
C THR A 296 -17.01 14.60 -2.83
N ALA A 297 -18.17 13.96 -2.60
CA ALA A 297 -18.58 12.76 -3.31
C ALA A 297 -19.06 13.08 -4.74
N GLN A 298 -18.62 12.27 -5.71
CA GLN A 298 -19.21 12.20 -7.06
C GLN A 298 -20.01 10.92 -7.25
#